data_AF-A0A5J5DEG1-F1
#
_entry.id   AF-A0A5J5DEG1-F1
#
_cell.length_a   1.000
_cell.length_b   1.000
_cell.length_c   1.000
_cell.angle_alpha   90.00
_cell.angle_beta   90.00
_cell.angle_gamma   90.00
#
_symmetry.space_group_name_H-M   'P 1'
#
loop_
_entity.id
_entity.type
_entity.pdbx_description
1 polymer ?
#
loop_
_entity_poly.entity_id
_entity_poly.type
_entity_poly.pdbx_seq_one_letter_code
_entity_poly.pdbx_strand_id
1 'polypeptide(L)'
;MAGIAAFLKNAWNKEPVILASCAIGLIGFALPLISPITKYTGMINSSVPYNYPVPVRDDGNMPDVPAHPSEPKGNNLEWLKNL
;
A
#
# COMPACT_ATOMS: atom_id res chain seq x y z
N MET A 1 18.31 24.65 -17.15
CA MET A 1 18.74 23.74 -16.07
C MET A 1 19.76 24.35 -15.11
N ALA A 2 20.81 25.05 -15.58
CA ALA A 2 21.84 25.63 -14.69
C ALA A 2 21.29 26.61 -13.62
N GLY A 3 20.29 27.42 -13.96
CA GLY A 3 19.66 28.37 -13.02
C GLY A 3 18.90 27.71 -11.86
N ILE A 4 18.19 26.60 -12.12
CA ILE A 4 17.46 25.86 -11.08
C ILE A 4 18.43 25.22 -10.10
N ALA A 5 19.50 24.60 -10.60
CA ALA A 5 20.54 24.01 -9.77
C ALA A 5 21.26 25.06 -8.90
N ALA A 6 21.57 26.24 -9.47
CA ALA A 6 22.15 27.34 -8.71
C ALA A 6 21.21 27.85 -7.61
N PHE A 7 19.91 27.98 -7.90
CA PHE A 7 18.91 28.36 -6.92
C PHE A 7 18.80 27.33 -5.78
N LEU A 8 18.68 26.04 -6.10
CA LEU A 8 18.57 24.97 -5.09
C LEU A 8 19.81 24.93 -4.18
N LYS A 9 21.00 25.09 -4.74
CA LYS A 9 22.24 25.19 -3.95
C LYS A 9 22.23 26.41 -3.02
N ASN A 10 21.79 27.57 -3.52
CA ASN A 10 21.68 28.77 -2.69
C ASN A 10 20.60 28.63 -1.59
N ALA A 11 19.44 28.05 -1.91
CA ALA A 11 18.37 27.78 -0.96
C ALA A 11 18.81 26.80 0.14
N TRP A 12 19.57 25.76 -0.21
CA TRP A 12 20.17 24.84 0.77
C TRP A 12 21.14 25.53 1.71
N ASN A 13 21.98 26.44 1.19
CA ASN A 13 22.97 27.13 2.00
C ASN A 13 22.38 28.21 2.92
N LYS A 14 21.23 28.80 2.55
CA LYS A 14 20.61 29.89 3.33
C LYS A 14 19.49 29.40 4.24
N GLU A 15 18.60 28.57 3.73
CA GLU A 15 17.39 28.11 4.41
C GLU A 15 17.26 26.58 4.31
N PRO A 16 18.24 25.82 4.85
CA PRO A 16 18.28 24.37 4.69
C PRO A 16 17.05 23.67 5.26
N VAL A 17 16.50 24.17 6.37
CA VAL A 17 15.32 23.60 7.02
C VAL A 17 14.11 23.70 6.10
N ILE A 18 13.87 24.87 5.50
CA ILE A 18 12.72 25.08 4.61
C ILE A 18 12.85 24.23 3.36
N LEU A 19 14.03 24.20 2.73
CA LEU A 19 14.26 23.40 1.53
C LEU A 19 14.08 21.90 1.82
N ALA A 20 14.57 21.42 2.96
CA ALA A 20 14.38 20.03 3.40
C ALA A 20 12.90 19.71 3.67
N SER A 21 12.17 20.59 4.37
CA SER A 21 10.73 20.41 4.64
C SER A 21 9.92 20.30 3.34
N CYS A 22 10.18 21.17 2.36
CA CYS A 22 9.53 21.09 1.05
C CYS A 22 9.87 19.78 0.33
N ALA A 23 11.14 19.37 0.31
CA ALA A 23 11.57 18.14 -0.33
C ALA A 23 10.90 16.91 0.31
N ILE A 24 10.89 16.83 1.64
CA ILE A 24 10.24 15.73 2.39
C ILE A 24 8.74 15.70 2.10
N GLY A 25 8.07 16.87 2.09
CA GLY A 25 6.63 16.94 1.78
C GLY A 25 6.31 16.46 0.37
N LEU A 26 7.08 16.89 -0.63
CA LEU A 26 6.91 16.46 -2.02
C LEU A 26 7.17 14.96 -2.20
N ILE A 27 8.26 14.45 -1.60
CA ILE A 27 8.60 13.03 -1.65
C ILE A 27 7.52 12.20 -0.94
N GLY A 28 7.07 12.63 0.24
CA GLY A 28 6.02 11.94 1.01
C GLY A 28 4.67 11.87 0.28
N PHE A 29 4.35 12.88 -0.54
CA PHE A 29 3.17 12.84 -1.40
C PHE A 29 3.37 11.95 -2.64
N ALA A 30 4.53 12.04 -3.30
CA ALA A 30 4.78 11.34 -4.55
C ALA A 30 5.02 9.84 -4.36
N LEU A 31 5.76 9.43 -3.33
CA LEU A 31 6.18 8.04 -3.11
C LEU A 31 5.01 7.05 -3.02
N PRO A 32 3.93 7.31 -2.24
CA PRO A 32 2.80 6.38 -2.16
C PRO A 32 2.11 6.14 -3.51
N LEU A 33 2.10 7.15 -4.39
CA LEU A 33 1.44 7.08 -5.71
C LEU A 33 2.23 6.26 -6.73
N ILE A 34 3.56 6.25 -6.63
CA ILE A 34 4.44 5.55 -7.58
C ILE A 34 4.95 4.21 -7.04
N SER A 35 4.87 3.98 -5.73
CA SER A 35 5.39 2.76 -5.10
C SER A 35 4.53 1.54 -5.47
N PRO A 36 5.12 0.47 -6.01
CA PRO A 36 4.39 -0.76 -6.29
C PRO A 36 3.96 -1.49 -5.00
N ILE A 37 4.55 -1.13 -3.86
CA ILE A 37 4.32 -1.79 -2.56
C ILE A 37 3.05 -1.26 -1.88
N THR A 38 2.59 -0.04 -2.23
CA THR A 38 1.39 0.57 -1.63
C THR A 38 0.15 -0.31 -1.74
N LYS A 39 0.04 -1.10 -2.83
CA LYS A 39 -1.04 -2.06 -3.03
C LYS A 39 -1.14 -3.06 -1.86
N TYR A 40 -0.01 -3.55 -1.36
CA TYR A 40 0.01 -4.55 -0.30
C TYR A 40 -0.50 -4.00 1.03
N THR A 41 -0.30 -2.72 1.32
CA THR A 41 -0.88 -2.08 2.51
C THR A 41 -2.40 -2.19 2.51
N GLY A 42 -3.05 -1.93 1.36
CA GLY A 42 -4.50 -2.10 1.21
C GLY A 42 -4.94 -3.56 1.36
N MET A 43 -4.22 -4.48 0.70
CA MET A 43 -4.51 -5.92 0.76
C MET A 43 -4.36 -6.50 2.17
N ILE A 44 -3.34 -6.07 2.93
CA ILE A 44 -3.13 -6.50 4.32
C ILE A 44 -4.33 -6.07 5.16
N ASN A 45 -4.68 -4.77 5.12
CA ASN A 45 -5.78 -4.25 5.92
C ASN A 45 -7.13 -4.91 5.61
N SER A 46 -7.42 -5.22 4.34
CA SER A 46 -8.65 -5.93 3.97
C SER A 46 -8.65 -7.40 4.38
N SER A 47 -7.48 -8.00 4.61
CA SER A 47 -7.33 -9.41 4.96
C SER A 47 -7.40 -9.68 6.46
N VAL A 48 -7.41 -8.64 7.31
CA VAL A 48 -7.51 -8.80 8.78
C VAL A 48 -8.99 -8.95 9.18
N PRO A 49 -9.42 -10.12 9.69
CA PRO A 49 -10.81 -10.33 10.08
C PRO A 49 -11.07 -9.81 11.49
N TYR A 50 -11.34 -8.50 11.62
CA TYR A 50 -11.75 -7.93 12.92
C TYR A 50 -13.12 -8.42 13.39
N ASN A 51 -14.00 -8.77 12.45
CA ASN A 51 -15.30 -9.37 12.71
C ASN A 51 -15.26 -10.86 12.34
N TYR A 52 -16.06 -11.65 13.03
CA TYR A 52 -16.21 -13.07 12.71
C TYR A 52 -16.84 -13.25 11.31
N PRO A 53 -16.21 -13.99 10.37
CA PRO A 53 -16.75 -14.20 9.04
C PRO A 53 -17.90 -15.22 9.09
N VAL A 54 -19.13 -14.73 9.06
CA VAL A 54 -20.33 -15.57 9.12
C VAL A 54 -20.47 -16.40 7.82
N PRO A 55 -20.60 -17.74 7.90
CA PRO A 55 -20.80 -18.58 6.74
C PRO A 55 -22.09 -18.25 5.98
N VAL A 56 -22.05 -18.35 4.66
CA VAL A 56 -23.22 -18.21 3.79
C VAL A 56 -23.98 -19.53 3.74
N ARG A 57 -25.31 -19.47 3.61
CA ARG A 57 -26.15 -20.66 3.42
C ARG A 57 -26.01 -21.16 1.98
N ASP A 58 -25.63 -22.42 1.83
CA ASP A 58 -25.51 -23.08 0.52
C ASP A 58 -26.88 -23.25 -0.15
N ASP A 59 -26.99 -22.81 -1.40
CA ASP A 59 -28.17 -22.96 -2.27
C ASP A 59 -27.98 -24.04 -3.35
N GLY A 60 -26.82 -24.70 -3.36
CA GLY A 60 -26.43 -25.73 -4.32
C GLY A 60 -25.68 -25.20 -5.55
N ASN A 61 -25.44 -23.89 -5.68
CA ASN A 61 -24.76 -23.30 -6.83
C ASN A 61 -23.78 -22.18 -6.46
N MET A 62 -22.87 -22.45 -5.51
CA MET A 62 -21.84 -21.50 -5.05
C MET A 62 -20.41 -21.99 -5.39
N PRO A 63 -19.97 -21.97 -6.66
CA PRO A 63 -18.67 -22.52 -7.06
C PRO A 63 -17.46 -21.78 -6.45
N ASP A 64 -17.62 -20.51 -6.10
CA ASP A 64 -16.56 -19.64 -5.57
C ASP A 64 -16.46 -19.64 -4.04
N VAL A 65 -17.45 -20.19 -3.33
CA VAL A 65 -17.48 -20.21 -1.86
C VAL A 65 -16.83 -21.51 -1.35
N PRO A 66 -15.80 -21.43 -0.50
CA PRO A 66 -15.19 -22.62 0.08
C PRO A 66 -16.11 -23.26 1.13
N ALA A 67 -16.21 -24.58 1.14
CA ALA A 67 -16.94 -25.34 2.15
C ALA A 67 -16.11 -25.55 3.43
N HIS A 68 -14.78 -25.39 3.35
CA HIS A 68 -13.86 -25.57 4.47
C HIS A 68 -12.68 -24.57 4.39
N PRO A 69 -12.12 -24.09 5.53
CA PRO A 69 -11.00 -23.14 5.52
C PRO A 69 -9.73 -23.60 4.79
N SER A 70 -9.53 -24.92 4.68
CA SER A 70 -8.37 -25.52 4.01
C SER A 70 -8.63 -25.90 2.55
N GLU A 71 -9.82 -25.61 2.01
CA GLU A 71 -10.08 -25.82 0.59
C GLU A 71 -9.19 -24.87 -0.24
N PRO A 72 -8.69 -25.27 -1.42
CA PRO A 72 -7.89 -24.39 -2.27
C PRO A 72 -8.63 -23.16 -2.80
N LYS A 73 -9.97 -23.12 -2.65
CA LYS A 73 -10.83 -22.02 -3.10
C LYS A 73 -10.77 -20.83 -2.13
N GLY A 74 -11.07 -19.65 -2.66
CA GLY A 74 -11.08 -18.40 -1.90
C GLY A 74 -9.72 -17.71 -1.88
N ASN A 75 -9.65 -16.61 -1.12
CA ASN A 75 -8.47 -15.76 -1.08
C ASN A 75 -7.40 -16.37 -0.15
N ASN A 76 -6.31 -16.86 -0.72
CA ASN A 76 -5.14 -17.29 0.05
C ASN A 76 -4.20 -16.11 0.37
N LEU A 77 -3.41 -16.27 1.42
CA LEU A 77 -2.44 -15.27 1.89
C LEU A 77 -0.99 -15.70 1.62
N GLU A 78 -0.74 -16.56 0.63
CA GLU A 78 0.63 -16.98 0.28
C GLU A 78 1.49 -15.80 -0.18
N TRP A 79 0.90 -14.82 -0.85
CA TRP A 79 1.59 -13.58 -1.21
C TRP A 79 2.08 -12.80 0.02
N LEU A 80 1.37 -12.86 1.15
CA LEU A 80 1.74 -12.16 2.38
C LEU A 80 2.87 -12.90 3.12
N LYS A 81 2.88 -14.23 3.07
CA LYS A 81 3.96 -15.05 3.64
C LYS A 81 5.29 -14.86 2.89
N ASN A 82 5.22 -14.54 1.60
CA ASN A 82 6.35 -14.36 0.71
C ASN A 82 6.70 -12.89 0.44
N LEU A 83 6.08 -11.95 1.18
CA LEU A 83 6.31 -10.52 1.04
C LEU A 83 7.67 -10.08 1.59
#